data_AF-A0A673VKK9-F1
#
_entry.id   AF-A0A673VKK9-F1
#
_cell.length_a   1.000
_cell.length_b   1.000
_cell.length_c   1.000
_cell.angle_alpha   90.00
_cell.angle_beta   90.00
_cell.angle_gamma   90.00
#
_symmetry.space_group_name_H-M   'P 1'
#
loop_
_entity.id
_entity.type
_entity.pdbx_description
1 polymer ?
#
loop_
_entity_poly.entity_id
_entity_poly.type
_entity_poly.pdbx_seq_one_letter_code
_entity_poly.pdbx_strand_id
1 'polypeptide(L)'
;MESGCVRKAMAMGLTSKKASSRSVGVERRNLITVCRFSVKTLLEKYTAEPIDDSSEEFVNFAAILEHILSHRFKGNIAGPGSWFISDGQRSFWDYIRLACSKVQNNCITSIENIENISTSRAKGRAWIRVALMEKRLSEYVATALRDTRTTRRFYDDGAIILREEATVLTGMLIGLSAIDFSFCLKGEALDGKSPAVIDFTPYLKFTQSYDYLSDEDDRCSVDSSASDESVPEHPYVPLVTDEESWRNKCRKMEQRFKIVYAQKGYLEELVRLRESQLKNVETENKKLSARLEELRVQSLQEKKELESIVLELQAQLTALIPCDSSHLTKDLSIPLVNQWPSIRGYNNQGDVKLFRRYIYCMSVCICACV
;
A
#
# COMPACT_ATOMS: atom_id res chain seq x y z
N MET A 1 3.38 -66.09 10.39
CA MET A 1 1.98 -65.79 10.71
C MET A 1 1.98 -64.48 11.49
N GLU A 2 1.86 -63.34 10.80
CA GLU A 2 0.57 -62.65 10.50
C GLU A 2 -0.22 -62.31 11.77
N SER A 3 -0.86 -61.17 11.97
CA SER A 3 -1.00 -59.89 11.25
C SER A 3 -1.81 -58.99 12.21
N GLY A 4 -1.60 -57.67 12.17
CA GLY A 4 -2.39 -56.76 13.01
C GLY A 4 -2.14 -55.28 12.76
N CYS A 5 -2.01 -54.86 11.50
CA CYS A 5 -1.92 -53.44 11.13
C CYS A 5 -3.32 -52.81 11.16
N VAL A 6 -3.61 -51.97 12.16
CA VAL A 6 -4.75 -51.04 12.13
C VAL A 6 -4.23 -49.67 11.70
N ARG A 7 -4.43 -49.33 10.43
CA ARG A 7 -4.23 -47.98 9.89
C ARG A 7 -5.31 -47.06 10.46
N LYS A 8 -4.94 -46.09 11.29
CA LYS A 8 -5.72 -44.86 11.49
C LYS A 8 -5.32 -43.87 10.39
N ALA A 9 -6.15 -43.78 9.35
CA ALA A 9 -6.04 -42.74 8.34
C ALA A 9 -6.41 -41.39 8.94
N MET A 10 -5.49 -40.42 8.87
CA MET A 10 -5.68 -39.03 9.29
C MET A 10 -6.64 -38.31 8.34
N ALA A 11 -7.84 -37.98 8.83
CA ALA A 11 -8.77 -37.06 8.17
C ALA A 11 -8.40 -35.59 8.48
N MET A 12 -7.24 -35.11 8.00
CA MET A 12 -6.77 -33.73 8.24
C MET A 12 -6.89 -32.80 7.01
N GLY A 13 -7.33 -33.32 5.84
CA GLY A 13 -7.30 -32.56 4.58
C GLY A 13 -8.53 -31.70 4.26
N LEU A 14 -9.69 -31.93 4.89
CA LEU A 14 -10.95 -31.29 4.49
C LEU A 14 -11.34 -30.07 5.36
N THR A 15 -10.84 -30.00 6.59
CA THR A 15 -11.13 -28.90 7.53
C THR A 15 -10.33 -27.63 7.22
N SER A 16 -9.08 -27.79 6.75
CA SER A 16 -8.18 -26.68 6.40
C SER A 16 -8.67 -25.84 5.22
N LYS A 17 -9.21 -26.47 4.16
CA LYS A 17 -9.77 -25.76 3.00
C LYS A 17 -11.01 -24.92 3.34
N LYS A 18 -11.85 -25.41 4.26
CA LYS A 18 -13.08 -24.73 4.70
C LYS A 18 -12.80 -23.57 5.66
N ALA A 19 -11.75 -23.66 6.48
CA ALA A 19 -11.27 -22.56 7.31
C ALA A 19 -10.59 -21.47 6.46
N SER A 20 -9.77 -21.87 5.48
CA SER A 20 -9.14 -20.96 4.52
C SER A 20 -10.16 -20.21 3.67
N SER A 21 -11.20 -20.88 3.15
CA SER A 21 -12.24 -20.20 2.34
C SER A 21 -13.09 -19.22 3.17
N ARG A 22 -13.39 -19.54 4.43
CA ARG A 22 -14.06 -18.62 5.36
C ARG A 22 -13.20 -17.38 5.64
N SER A 23 -11.90 -17.56 5.84
CA SER A 23 -10.95 -16.46 6.04
C SER A 23 -10.94 -15.49 4.85
N VAL A 24 -10.94 -16.01 3.61
CA VAL A 24 -11.01 -15.19 2.39
C VAL A 24 -12.33 -14.45 2.26
N GLY A 25 -13.46 -15.09 2.58
CA GLY A 25 -14.75 -14.42 2.58
C GLY A 25 -14.87 -13.29 3.60
N VAL A 26 -14.15 -13.39 4.73
CA VAL A 26 -14.06 -12.30 5.72
C VAL A 26 -13.18 -11.18 5.20
N GLU A 27 -11.99 -11.49 4.68
CA GLU A 27 -11.07 -10.51 4.11
C GLU A 27 -11.73 -9.65 3.01
N ARG A 28 -12.42 -10.29 2.05
CA ARG A 28 -13.17 -9.59 1.00
C ARG A 28 -14.19 -8.61 1.56
N ARG A 29 -15.02 -9.06 2.51
CA ARG A 29 -16.06 -8.22 3.14
C ARG A 29 -15.44 -7.07 3.93
N ASN A 30 -14.32 -7.30 4.61
CA ASN A 30 -13.62 -6.27 5.36
C ASN A 30 -13.07 -5.19 4.43
N LEU A 31 -12.36 -5.56 3.35
CA LEU A 31 -11.82 -4.61 2.38
C LEU A 31 -12.91 -3.77 1.71
N ILE A 32 -14.02 -4.38 1.31
CA ILE A 32 -15.16 -3.65 0.73
C ILE A 32 -15.81 -2.72 1.76
N THR A 33 -15.94 -3.16 3.01
CA THR A 33 -16.53 -2.35 4.08
C THR A 33 -15.65 -1.13 4.39
N VAL A 34 -14.34 -1.33 4.47
CA VAL A 34 -13.38 -0.26 4.70
C VAL A 34 -13.31 0.69 3.51
N CYS A 35 -13.38 0.18 2.28
CA CYS A 35 -13.51 1.02 1.08
C CYS A 35 -14.77 1.89 1.13
N ARG A 36 -15.91 1.34 1.56
CA ARG A 36 -17.15 2.10 1.73
C ARG A 36 -16.97 3.27 2.70
N PHE A 37 -16.36 3.02 3.86
CA PHE A 37 -16.11 4.08 4.84
C PHE A 37 -15.13 5.10 4.30
N SER A 38 -14.05 4.67 3.65
CA SER A 38 -13.06 5.56 3.04
C SER A 38 -13.67 6.49 1.99
N VAL A 39 -14.52 5.97 1.09
CA VAL A 39 -15.26 6.80 0.11
C VAL A 39 -16.17 7.81 0.81
N LYS A 40 -16.88 7.38 1.87
CA LYS A 40 -17.73 8.29 2.65
C LYS A 40 -16.91 9.40 3.31
N THR A 41 -15.78 9.06 3.93
CA THR A 41 -14.86 10.02 4.55
C THR A 41 -14.31 11.02 3.54
N LEU A 42 -13.95 10.58 2.32
CA LEU A 42 -13.52 11.49 1.26
C LEU A 42 -14.63 12.46 0.84
N LEU A 43 -15.86 11.97 0.69
CA LEU A 43 -17.00 12.83 0.33
C LEU A 43 -17.29 13.86 1.42
N GLU A 44 -17.24 13.46 2.69
CA GLU A 44 -17.41 14.36 3.83
C GLU A 44 -16.28 15.39 3.90
N LYS A 45 -15.02 14.97 3.78
CA LYS A 45 -13.86 15.86 3.81
C LYS A 45 -13.93 16.93 2.71
N TYR A 46 -14.31 16.55 1.50
CA TYR A 46 -14.40 17.47 0.37
C TYR A 46 -15.42 18.61 0.59
N THR A 47 -16.42 18.41 1.45
CA THR A 47 -17.35 19.50 1.79
C THR A 47 -16.71 20.60 2.63
N ALA A 48 -15.61 20.30 3.32
CA ALA A 48 -14.89 21.24 4.18
C ALA A 48 -13.66 21.85 3.48
N GLU A 49 -12.88 21.04 2.76
CA GLU A 49 -11.62 21.47 2.13
C GLU A 49 -11.27 20.66 0.88
N PRO A 50 -10.51 21.23 -0.07
CA PRO A 50 -10.05 20.49 -1.24
C PRO A 50 -9.13 19.32 -0.85
N ILE A 51 -9.21 18.22 -1.61
CA ILE A 51 -8.42 17.01 -1.36
C ILE A 51 -7.17 17.01 -2.24
N ASP A 52 -6.01 17.00 -1.59
CA ASP A 52 -4.69 16.92 -2.23
C ASP A 52 -4.06 15.52 -2.10
N ASP A 53 -2.89 15.33 -2.72
CA ASP A 53 -2.19 14.02 -2.77
C ASP A 53 -1.56 13.63 -1.41
N SER A 54 -1.43 14.58 -0.47
CA SER A 54 -0.90 14.37 0.87
C SER A 54 -1.96 14.06 1.93
N SER A 55 -3.24 14.27 1.62
CA SER A 55 -4.35 14.01 2.53
C SER A 55 -4.39 12.55 2.98
N GLU A 56 -4.36 12.32 4.30
CA GLU A 56 -4.34 10.96 4.88
C GLU A 56 -5.53 10.11 4.42
N GLU A 57 -6.70 10.73 4.26
CA GLU A 57 -7.92 10.10 3.76
C GLU A 57 -7.75 9.59 2.33
N PHE A 58 -7.09 10.37 1.48
CA PHE A 58 -6.79 9.98 0.11
C PHE A 58 -5.71 8.90 0.06
N VAL A 59 -4.62 9.07 0.81
CA VAL A 59 -3.53 8.08 0.89
C VAL A 59 -4.08 6.73 1.34
N ASN A 60 -4.96 6.72 2.34
CA ASN A 60 -5.60 5.52 2.83
C ASN A 60 -6.59 4.93 1.80
N PHE A 61 -7.40 5.76 1.13
CA PHE A 61 -8.27 5.31 0.04
C PHE A 61 -7.49 4.64 -1.09
N ALA A 62 -6.41 5.28 -1.56
CA ALA A 62 -5.56 4.77 -2.62
C ALA A 62 -4.95 3.43 -2.22
N ALA A 63 -4.52 3.30 -0.96
CA ALA A 63 -4.03 2.03 -0.42
C ALA A 63 -5.12 0.95 -0.42
N ILE A 64 -6.32 1.26 0.07
CA ILE A 64 -7.46 0.32 0.08
C ILE A 64 -7.79 -0.15 -1.33
N LEU A 65 -7.83 0.78 -2.30
CA LEU A 65 -8.10 0.45 -3.70
C LEU A 65 -6.99 -0.42 -4.32
N GLU A 66 -5.72 -0.12 -4.05
CA GLU A 66 -4.58 -0.95 -4.47
C GLU A 66 -4.70 -2.38 -3.91
N HIS A 67 -5.07 -2.54 -2.64
CA HIS A 67 -5.30 -3.84 -2.01
C HIS A 67 -6.46 -4.60 -2.66
N ILE A 68 -7.58 -3.92 -2.94
CA ILE A 68 -8.74 -4.54 -3.61
C ILE A 68 -8.37 -5.02 -5.02
N LEU A 69 -7.68 -4.17 -5.80
CA LEU A 69 -7.23 -4.50 -7.15
C LEU A 69 -6.10 -5.52 -7.16
N SER A 70 -5.36 -5.70 -6.07
CA SER A 70 -4.28 -6.69 -5.95
C SER A 70 -4.72 -7.98 -5.26
N HIS A 71 -5.94 -8.03 -4.72
CA HIS A 71 -6.44 -9.17 -3.96
C HIS A 71 -6.50 -10.43 -4.85
N ARG A 72 -5.68 -11.43 -4.50
CA ARG A 72 -5.54 -12.71 -5.25
C ARG A 72 -5.07 -12.52 -6.70
N PHE A 73 -4.19 -11.55 -6.93
CA PHE A 73 -3.55 -11.34 -8.23
C PHE A 73 -2.54 -12.46 -8.55
N LYS A 74 -2.66 -13.04 -9.75
CA LYS A 74 -1.77 -14.11 -10.25
C LYS A 74 -0.38 -13.53 -10.50
N GLY A 75 0.61 -14.02 -9.76
CA GLY A 75 1.99 -13.54 -9.84
C GLY A 75 2.50 -12.85 -8.57
N ASN A 76 1.63 -12.54 -7.61
CA ASN A 76 2.02 -12.02 -6.28
C ASN A 76 2.41 -13.13 -5.28
N ILE A 77 2.26 -14.41 -5.64
CA ILE A 77 2.66 -15.53 -4.78
C ILE A 77 4.16 -15.75 -4.99
N ALA A 78 4.97 -15.17 -4.11
CA ALA A 78 6.36 -15.50 -3.88
C ALA A 78 6.48 -16.96 -3.36
N GLY A 79 6.15 -17.93 -4.22
CA GLY A 79 6.47 -19.33 -4.00
C GLY A 79 7.97 -19.58 -4.24
N PRO A 80 8.52 -20.73 -3.78
CA PRO A 80 9.97 -21.00 -3.76
C PRO A 80 10.63 -21.17 -5.14
N GLY A 81 9.95 -20.82 -6.22
CA GLY A 81 10.45 -20.92 -7.60
C GLY A 81 10.54 -19.58 -8.36
N SER A 82 10.17 -18.46 -7.74
CA SER A 82 10.14 -17.14 -8.39
C SER A 82 11.44 -16.34 -8.20
N TRP A 83 12.61 -17.00 -8.31
CA TRP A 83 13.92 -16.35 -8.16
C TRP A 83 14.49 -15.82 -9.50
N PHE A 84 13.77 -15.98 -10.61
CA PHE A 84 14.27 -15.62 -11.96
C PHE A 84 13.50 -14.49 -12.67
N ILE A 85 12.55 -13.81 -12.03
CA ILE A 85 11.91 -12.63 -12.64
C ILE A 85 12.53 -11.37 -12.03
N SER A 86 13.72 -11.04 -12.52
CA SER A 86 14.44 -9.80 -12.23
C SER A 86 13.95 -8.60 -13.06
N ASP A 87 12.76 -8.66 -13.67
CA ASP A 87 12.20 -7.54 -14.42
C ASP A 87 10.70 -7.42 -14.19
N GLY A 88 10.31 -6.47 -13.34
CA GLY A 88 8.92 -6.04 -13.11
C GLY A 88 7.99 -7.09 -12.49
N GLN A 89 7.86 -7.10 -11.16
CA GLN A 89 6.75 -7.79 -10.49
C GLN A 89 5.42 -7.35 -11.13
N ARG A 90 4.73 -8.27 -11.82
CA ARG A 90 3.43 -7.98 -12.43
C ARG A 90 2.49 -7.45 -11.35
N SER A 91 1.78 -6.36 -11.66
CA SER A 91 0.87 -5.72 -10.71
C SER A 91 -0.52 -5.54 -11.33
N PHE A 92 -1.48 -5.08 -10.53
CA PHE A 92 -2.82 -4.77 -11.02
C PHE A 92 -2.81 -3.79 -12.20
N TRP A 93 -1.76 -2.98 -12.35
CA TRP A 93 -1.57 -2.11 -13.52
C TRP A 93 -1.55 -2.88 -14.85
N ASP A 94 -0.88 -4.04 -14.89
CA ASP A 94 -0.80 -4.86 -16.12
C ASP A 94 -2.19 -5.35 -16.56
N TYR A 95 -3.06 -5.62 -15.58
CA TYR A 95 -4.46 -5.93 -15.84
C TYR A 95 -5.22 -4.72 -16.36
N ILE A 96 -5.10 -3.57 -15.69
CA ILE A 96 -5.77 -2.32 -16.10
C ILE A 96 -5.36 -1.90 -17.50
N ARG A 97 -4.05 -1.89 -17.80
CA ARG A 97 -3.50 -1.58 -19.13
C ARG A 97 -4.20 -2.38 -20.23
N LEU A 98 -4.38 -3.69 -20.02
CA LEU A 98 -4.98 -4.56 -21.03
C LEU A 98 -6.51 -4.41 -21.09
N ALA A 99 -7.17 -4.48 -19.94
CA ALA A 99 -8.64 -4.52 -19.85
C ALA A 99 -9.29 -3.16 -20.19
N CYS A 100 -8.59 -2.05 -19.93
CA CYS A 100 -9.08 -0.70 -20.19
C CYS A 100 -8.60 -0.10 -21.52
N SER A 101 -7.85 -0.85 -22.33
CA SER A 101 -7.31 -0.37 -23.63
C SER A 101 -8.38 0.17 -24.60
N LYS A 102 -9.63 -0.29 -24.45
CA LYS A 102 -10.78 0.11 -25.27
C LYS A 102 -11.57 1.29 -24.72
N VAL A 103 -11.22 1.80 -23.53
CA VAL A 103 -11.86 3.00 -22.97
C VAL A 103 -11.48 4.19 -23.86
N GLN A 104 -12.46 4.95 -24.32
CA GLN A 104 -12.21 6.10 -25.19
C GLN A 104 -11.43 7.19 -24.44
N ASN A 105 -10.48 7.84 -25.11
CA ASN A 105 -9.64 8.89 -24.54
C ASN A 105 -9.03 8.48 -23.19
N ASN A 106 -8.47 7.27 -23.11
CA ASN A 106 -7.89 6.78 -21.87
C ASN A 106 -6.50 7.36 -21.59
N CYS A 107 -6.12 7.38 -20.32
CA CYS A 107 -4.82 7.87 -19.86
C CYS A 107 -3.69 6.82 -19.87
N ILE A 108 -3.92 5.61 -20.42
CA ILE A 108 -2.99 4.48 -20.29
C ILE A 108 -1.65 4.79 -20.97
N THR A 109 -1.69 5.23 -22.23
CA THR A 109 -0.49 5.60 -23.00
C THR A 109 0.27 6.74 -22.33
N SER A 110 -0.46 7.74 -21.80
CA SER A 110 0.13 8.86 -21.07
C SER A 110 0.92 8.40 -19.85
N ILE A 111 0.36 7.46 -19.08
CA ILE A 111 1.02 6.89 -17.89
C ILE A 111 2.23 6.03 -18.27
N GLU A 112 2.15 5.30 -19.39
CA GLU A 112 3.26 4.48 -19.86
C GLU A 112 4.51 5.28 -20.22
N ASN A 113 4.30 6.49 -20.73
CA ASN A 113 5.35 7.39 -21.20
C ASN A 113 5.93 8.29 -20.10
N ILE A 114 5.51 8.14 -18.84
CA ILE A 114 6.09 8.93 -17.73
C ILE A 114 7.49 8.39 -17.39
N GLU A 115 8.52 9.13 -17.79
CA GLU A 115 9.93 8.72 -17.62
C GLU A 115 10.33 8.50 -16.15
N ASN A 116 9.74 9.26 -15.22
CA ASN A 116 10.04 9.16 -13.78
C ASN A 116 9.32 8.01 -13.07
N ILE A 117 8.47 7.24 -13.77
CA ILE A 117 7.64 6.17 -13.20
C ILE A 117 7.89 4.87 -13.98
N SER A 118 8.90 4.12 -13.56
CA SER A 118 9.34 2.93 -14.30
C SER A 118 8.60 1.63 -13.91
N THR A 119 8.26 1.46 -12.62
CA THR A 119 7.71 0.18 -12.14
C THR A 119 6.21 0.02 -12.42
N SER A 120 5.76 -1.22 -12.66
CA SER A 120 4.33 -1.54 -12.87
C SER A 120 3.44 -1.04 -11.72
N ARG A 121 3.87 -1.23 -10.47
CA ARG A 121 3.16 -0.74 -9.27
C ARG A 121 3.06 0.79 -9.25
N ALA A 122 4.16 1.49 -9.54
CA ALA A 122 4.19 2.94 -9.59
C ALA A 122 3.23 3.49 -10.66
N LYS A 123 3.17 2.84 -11.84
CA LYS A 123 2.21 3.15 -12.89
C LYS A 123 0.77 2.91 -12.45
N GLY A 124 0.50 1.84 -11.71
CA GLY A 124 -0.81 1.59 -11.11
C GLY A 124 -1.24 2.69 -10.14
N ARG A 125 -0.33 3.19 -9.30
CA ARG A 125 -0.58 4.32 -8.39
C ARG A 125 -0.80 5.64 -9.11
N ALA A 126 -0.07 5.88 -10.19
CA ALA A 126 -0.28 7.04 -11.06
C ALA A 126 -1.66 6.97 -11.73
N TRP A 127 -2.05 5.78 -12.20
CA TRP A 127 -3.36 5.57 -12.81
C TRP A 127 -4.52 5.87 -11.86
N ILE A 128 -4.46 5.44 -10.59
CA ILE A 128 -5.50 5.77 -9.61
C ILE A 128 -5.69 7.29 -9.53
N ARG A 129 -4.59 8.05 -9.44
CA ARG A 129 -4.61 9.52 -9.36
C ARG A 129 -5.19 10.14 -10.62
N VAL A 130 -4.68 9.76 -11.80
CA VAL A 130 -5.14 10.33 -13.07
C VAL A 130 -6.61 10.00 -13.34
N ALA A 131 -7.04 8.75 -13.08
CA ALA A 131 -8.42 8.34 -13.27
C ALA A 131 -9.40 9.06 -12.33
N LEU A 132 -8.97 9.43 -11.12
CA LEU A 132 -9.74 10.25 -10.19
C LEU A 132 -9.83 11.71 -10.65
N MET A 133 -8.71 12.30 -11.08
CA MET A 133 -8.68 13.67 -11.63
C MET A 133 -9.53 13.79 -12.89
N GLU A 134 -9.54 12.75 -13.75
CA GLU A 134 -10.43 12.66 -14.91
C GLU A 134 -11.89 12.39 -14.54
N LYS A 135 -12.21 12.09 -13.27
CA LYS A 135 -13.54 11.68 -12.76
C LYS A 135 -14.08 10.40 -13.41
N ARG A 136 -13.18 9.52 -13.87
CA ARG A 136 -13.51 8.33 -14.68
C ARG A 136 -13.11 7.00 -14.05
N LEU A 137 -12.65 6.99 -12.81
CA LEU A 137 -12.21 5.76 -12.13
C LEU A 137 -13.28 4.65 -12.14
N SER A 138 -14.55 4.98 -11.88
CA SER A 138 -15.66 4.04 -11.92
C SER A 138 -15.89 3.46 -13.32
N GLU A 139 -15.80 4.28 -14.37
CA GLU A 139 -15.91 3.86 -15.78
C GLU A 139 -14.81 2.89 -16.17
N TYR A 140 -13.56 3.17 -15.80
CA TYR A 140 -12.44 2.26 -16.04
C TYR A 140 -12.66 0.91 -15.37
N VAL A 141 -12.96 0.90 -14.06
CA VAL A 141 -13.17 -0.34 -13.31
C VAL A 141 -14.36 -1.12 -13.88
N ALA A 142 -15.47 -0.46 -14.18
CA ALA A 142 -16.64 -1.09 -14.81
C ALA A 142 -16.28 -1.71 -16.16
N THR A 143 -15.47 -1.03 -16.97
CA THR A 143 -15.03 -1.51 -18.28
C THR A 143 -14.11 -2.73 -18.15
N ALA A 144 -13.16 -2.68 -17.22
CA ALA A 144 -12.27 -3.79 -16.95
C ALA A 144 -13.05 -5.06 -16.53
N LEU A 145 -14.06 -4.91 -15.66
CA LEU A 145 -14.91 -6.00 -15.19
C LEU A 145 -15.78 -6.64 -16.29
N ARG A 146 -16.08 -5.92 -17.38
CA ARG A 146 -16.80 -6.48 -18.52
C ARG A 146 -15.94 -7.44 -19.35
N ASP A 147 -14.61 -7.26 -19.39
CA ASP A 147 -13.69 -8.20 -20.04
C ASP A 147 -13.34 -9.38 -19.13
N THR A 148 -14.35 -10.20 -18.84
CA THR A 148 -14.24 -11.36 -17.94
C THR A 148 -13.13 -12.34 -18.34
N ARG A 149 -12.85 -12.47 -19.65
CA ARG A 149 -11.77 -13.31 -20.17
C ARG A 149 -10.42 -12.79 -19.71
N THR A 150 -10.18 -11.49 -19.85
CA THR A 150 -8.94 -10.85 -19.38
C THR A 150 -8.85 -10.88 -17.86
N THR A 151 -9.91 -10.52 -17.14
CA THR A 151 -9.93 -10.57 -15.66
C THR A 151 -9.55 -11.95 -15.12
N ARG A 152 -10.12 -13.04 -15.67
CA ARG A 152 -9.79 -14.42 -15.24
C ARG A 152 -8.35 -14.84 -15.52
N ARG A 153 -7.65 -14.19 -16.46
CA ARG A 153 -6.22 -14.44 -16.72
C ARG A 153 -5.33 -13.86 -15.62
N PHE A 154 -5.75 -12.77 -14.97
CA PHE A 154 -4.96 -12.05 -13.97
C PHE A 154 -5.31 -12.37 -12.52
N TYR A 155 -6.49 -12.92 -12.24
CA TYR A 155 -6.94 -13.19 -10.86
C TYR A 155 -7.20 -14.68 -10.60
N ASP A 156 -6.85 -15.13 -9.40
CA ASP A 156 -7.19 -16.46 -8.88
C ASP A 156 -8.65 -16.52 -8.41
N ASP A 157 -9.19 -17.75 -8.36
CA ASP A 157 -10.57 -17.93 -7.90
C ASP A 157 -10.76 -17.41 -6.46
N GLY A 158 -11.90 -16.76 -6.24
CA GLY A 158 -12.19 -16.07 -4.97
C GLY A 158 -11.58 -14.67 -4.85
N ALA A 159 -10.96 -14.10 -5.90
CA ALA A 159 -10.60 -12.69 -5.93
C ALA A 159 -11.83 -11.77 -5.83
N ILE A 160 -11.67 -10.58 -5.22
CA ILE A 160 -12.74 -9.57 -5.12
C ILE A 160 -13.27 -9.21 -6.51
N ILE A 161 -12.36 -8.97 -7.46
CA ILE A 161 -12.66 -8.57 -8.84
C ILE A 161 -13.45 -9.64 -9.62
N LEU A 162 -13.47 -10.90 -9.16
CA LEU A 162 -14.19 -12.00 -9.79
C LEU A 162 -15.52 -12.35 -9.11
N ARG A 163 -16.02 -11.49 -8.21
CA ARG A 163 -17.18 -11.76 -7.34
C ARG A 163 -18.10 -10.54 -7.24
N GLU A 164 -19.26 -10.72 -6.59
CA GLU A 164 -20.32 -9.71 -6.45
C GLU A 164 -19.83 -8.42 -5.78
N GLU A 165 -18.83 -8.55 -4.91
CA GLU A 165 -18.14 -7.42 -4.28
C GLU A 165 -17.58 -6.40 -5.30
N ALA A 166 -17.20 -6.84 -6.50
CA ALA A 166 -16.71 -5.95 -7.55
C ALA A 166 -17.79 -4.99 -8.06
N THR A 167 -19.04 -5.43 -8.14
CA THR A 167 -20.17 -4.57 -8.53
C THR A 167 -20.44 -3.53 -7.45
N VAL A 168 -20.36 -3.92 -6.17
CA VAL A 168 -20.47 -2.99 -5.03
C VAL A 168 -19.35 -1.96 -5.07
N LEU A 169 -18.10 -2.39 -5.35
CA LEU A 169 -16.97 -1.48 -5.55
C LEU A 169 -17.25 -0.44 -6.62
N THR A 170 -17.68 -0.84 -7.82
CA THR A 170 -18.02 0.11 -8.88
C THR A 170 -19.06 1.13 -8.44
N GLY A 171 -20.12 0.69 -7.74
CA GLY A 171 -21.14 1.59 -7.20
C GLY A 171 -20.58 2.64 -6.22
N MET A 172 -19.66 2.23 -5.34
CA MET A 172 -18.99 3.17 -4.42
C MET A 172 -18.10 4.16 -5.17
N LEU A 173 -17.38 3.72 -6.20
CA LEU A 173 -16.48 4.57 -6.99
C LEU A 173 -17.23 5.62 -7.82
N ILE A 174 -18.52 5.44 -8.12
CA ILE A 174 -19.32 6.47 -8.82
C ILE A 174 -19.42 7.74 -7.97
N GLY A 175 -19.57 7.61 -6.64
CA GLY A 175 -19.67 8.79 -5.76
C GLY A 175 -18.47 9.72 -5.83
N LEU A 176 -17.27 9.16 -6.10
CA LEU A 176 -16.03 9.93 -6.17
C LEU A 176 -15.95 10.88 -7.38
N SER A 177 -16.81 10.72 -8.40
CA SER A 177 -16.84 11.66 -9.53
C SER A 177 -17.36 13.05 -9.13
N ALA A 178 -17.99 13.18 -7.96
CA ALA A 178 -18.43 14.45 -7.41
C ALA A 178 -17.28 15.29 -6.82
N ILE A 179 -16.10 14.69 -6.60
CA ILE A 179 -14.95 15.34 -5.99
C ILE A 179 -14.03 15.89 -7.10
N ASP A 180 -13.57 17.13 -6.93
CA ASP A 180 -12.53 17.73 -7.77
C ASP A 180 -11.15 17.47 -7.16
N PHE A 181 -10.47 16.44 -7.64
CA PHE A 181 -9.11 16.12 -7.21
C PHE A 181 -8.07 16.93 -7.98
N SER A 182 -7.03 17.40 -7.27
CA SER A 182 -5.86 18.07 -7.85
C SER A 182 -4.58 17.42 -7.32
N PHE A 183 -4.03 16.46 -8.07
CA PHE A 183 -2.86 15.69 -7.65
C PHE A 183 -1.61 16.04 -8.44
N CYS A 184 -0.47 16.02 -7.74
CA CYS A 184 0.85 16.12 -8.36
C CYS A 184 1.40 14.71 -8.61
N LEU A 185 1.70 14.36 -9.86
CA LEU A 185 2.36 13.09 -10.19
C LEU A 185 3.88 13.14 -9.93
N LYS A 186 4.31 13.66 -8.77
CA LYS A 186 5.71 13.83 -8.38
C LYS A 186 5.91 13.38 -6.93
N GLY A 187 7.02 12.70 -6.66
CA GLY A 187 7.45 12.37 -5.29
C GLY A 187 7.36 10.88 -4.93
N GLU A 188 7.64 10.59 -3.67
CA GLU A 188 7.76 9.22 -3.12
C GLU A 188 6.42 8.46 -3.06
N ALA A 189 5.29 9.15 -3.12
CA ALA A 189 3.95 8.55 -3.08
C ALA A 189 3.68 7.59 -4.26
N LEU A 190 4.44 7.76 -5.35
CA LEU A 190 4.41 6.90 -6.53
C LEU A 190 5.46 5.79 -6.48
N ASP A 191 6.36 5.76 -5.49
CA ASP A 191 7.42 4.75 -5.45
C ASP A 191 6.81 3.35 -5.31
N GLY A 192 7.05 2.50 -6.30
CA GLY A 192 6.60 1.12 -6.32
C GLY A 192 7.40 0.20 -5.41
N LYS A 193 8.40 0.69 -4.66
CA LYS A 193 9.24 -0.11 -3.77
C LYS A 193 8.49 -0.62 -2.52
N SER A 194 7.59 0.17 -1.93
CA SER A 194 6.85 -0.21 -0.73
C SER A 194 5.43 -0.71 -1.05
N PRO A 195 4.93 -1.75 -0.35
CA PRO A 195 3.53 -2.14 -0.45
C PRO A 195 2.63 -1.06 0.15
N ALA A 196 1.43 -0.88 -0.40
CA ALA A 196 0.44 0.00 0.20
C ALA A 196 0.08 -0.47 1.62
N VAL A 197 -0.04 0.45 2.57
CA VAL A 197 -0.43 0.17 3.95
C VAL A 197 -1.79 0.83 4.19
N ILE A 198 -2.76 0.05 4.67
CA ILE A 198 -4.08 0.56 5.06
C ILE A 198 -4.03 0.93 6.53
N ASP A 199 -4.38 2.16 6.86
CA ASP A 199 -4.67 2.55 8.23
C ASP A 199 -6.13 2.21 8.56
N PHE A 200 -6.31 1.25 9.46
CA PHE A 200 -7.64 0.84 9.91
C PHE A 200 -8.16 1.70 11.07
N THR A 201 -7.31 2.52 11.70
CA THR A 201 -7.63 3.29 12.91
C THR A 201 -8.92 4.13 12.76
N PRO A 202 -9.14 4.86 11.65
CA PRO A 202 -10.37 5.65 11.47
C PRO A 202 -11.65 4.79 11.41
N TYR A 203 -11.52 3.50 11.06
CA TYR A 203 -12.65 2.57 10.87
C TYR A 203 -12.89 1.67 12.08
N LEU A 204 -11.90 1.55 12.96
CA LEU A 204 -11.99 0.87 14.25
C LEU A 204 -12.70 1.82 15.22
N LYS A 205 -14.04 1.92 15.08
CA LYS A 205 -14.93 2.84 15.79
C LYS A 205 -14.43 3.25 17.20
N PHE A 206 -13.85 4.45 17.28
CA PHE A 206 -13.98 5.32 18.44
C PHE A 206 -15.25 6.15 18.22
N THR A 207 -16.41 5.65 18.67
CA THR A 207 -17.63 6.47 18.74
C THR A 207 -17.55 7.39 19.95
N GLN A 208 -16.86 8.52 19.79
CA GLN A 208 -17.17 9.75 20.50
C GLN A 208 -17.84 10.72 19.50
N SER A 209 -18.87 10.25 18.79
CA SER A 209 -19.79 11.18 18.12
C SER A 209 -20.71 11.75 19.20
N TYR A 210 -20.33 12.88 19.77
CA TYR A 210 -21.24 13.70 20.60
C TYR A 210 -22.31 14.42 19.77
N ASP A 211 -22.35 14.24 18.44
CA ASP A 211 -23.02 15.18 17.53
C ASP A 211 -24.38 14.73 16.95
N TYR A 212 -25.12 13.87 17.66
CA TYR A 212 -26.55 13.62 17.37
C TYR A 212 -27.36 13.43 18.66
N LEU A 213 -27.12 14.28 19.65
CA LEU A 213 -28.07 14.58 20.71
C LEU A 213 -28.49 16.06 20.59
N SER A 214 -28.87 16.49 19.39
CA SER A 214 -29.72 17.68 19.29
C SER A 214 -31.14 17.21 19.62
N ASP A 215 -31.72 17.86 20.63
CA ASP A 215 -33.03 17.65 21.23
C ASP A 215 -34.21 17.72 20.24
N GLU A 216 -34.31 16.77 19.32
CA GLU A 216 -35.47 16.63 18.41
C GLU A 216 -36.57 15.72 19.01
N ASP A 217 -36.59 15.51 20.33
CA ASP A 217 -37.69 14.83 21.04
C ASP A 217 -38.28 15.67 22.20
N ASP A 218 -37.71 16.84 22.54
CA ASP A 218 -38.19 17.72 23.62
C ASP A 218 -39.11 18.85 23.15
N ARG A 219 -39.51 18.89 21.86
CA ARG A 219 -40.43 19.92 21.34
C ARG A 219 -41.92 19.58 21.40
N CYS A 220 -42.32 18.48 22.03
CA CYS A 220 -43.73 18.13 22.21
C CYS A 220 -44.19 18.21 23.66
N SER A 221 -43.90 19.30 24.37
CA SER A 221 -44.62 19.66 25.59
C SER A 221 -44.27 21.07 26.05
N VAL A 222 -44.99 22.11 25.58
CA VAL A 222 -45.85 22.97 26.43
C VAL A 222 -46.56 24.04 25.57
N ASP A 223 -47.89 23.94 25.61
CA ASP A 223 -48.91 25.00 25.59
C ASP A 223 -49.04 25.95 24.38
N SER A 224 -49.96 25.59 23.47
CA SER A 224 -50.63 26.56 22.59
C SER A 224 -51.83 27.15 23.34
N SER A 225 -51.76 28.43 23.61
CA SER A 225 -52.87 29.28 24.05
C SER A 225 -53.94 29.40 22.95
N ALA A 226 -55.16 28.91 23.19
CA ALA A 226 -56.40 29.40 22.56
C ALA A 226 -57.66 28.88 23.29
N SER A 227 -58.31 29.79 24.03
CA SER A 227 -59.75 29.95 24.28
C SER A 227 -60.75 28.76 24.20
N ASP A 228 -61.41 28.57 25.35
CA ASP A 228 -62.87 28.45 25.61
C ASP A 228 -63.66 27.12 25.45
N GLU A 229 -64.31 26.78 26.57
CA GLU A 229 -65.59 26.07 26.78
C GLU A 229 -65.76 24.52 26.61
N SER A 230 -66.29 23.93 27.70
CA SER A 230 -67.12 22.71 27.86
C SER A 230 -66.53 21.32 28.23
N VAL A 231 -66.67 21.04 29.55
CA VAL A 231 -67.09 19.79 30.25
C VAL A 231 -66.12 18.58 30.40
N PRO A 232 -66.01 17.97 31.62
CA PRO A 232 -65.04 16.91 31.93
C PRO A 232 -65.67 15.51 32.13
N GLU A 233 -65.04 14.44 31.63
CA GLU A 233 -65.23 13.06 32.15
C GLU A 233 -64.06 12.11 31.79
N HIS A 234 -63.54 11.42 32.82
CA HIS A 234 -62.42 10.44 32.90
C HIS A 234 -62.60 9.18 32.00
N PRO A 235 -61.61 8.25 31.76
CA PRO A 235 -60.58 7.74 32.72
C PRO A 235 -59.19 7.34 32.16
N TYR A 236 -58.17 7.40 33.05
CA TYR A 236 -56.89 6.66 33.02
C TYR A 236 -56.32 6.19 31.66
N VAL A 237 -55.42 6.99 31.09
CA VAL A 237 -54.33 6.45 30.26
C VAL A 237 -53.17 6.19 31.21
N PRO A 238 -52.70 4.93 31.39
CA PRO A 238 -51.43 4.69 32.07
C PRO A 238 -50.36 5.48 31.34
N LEU A 239 -49.77 6.48 32.02
CA LEU A 239 -48.48 6.99 31.62
C LEU A 239 -47.56 5.77 31.57
N VAL A 240 -47.24 5.28 30.37
CA VAL A 240 -46.06 4.43 30.20
C VAL A 240 -44.93 5.32 30.70
N THR A 241 -44.46 4.98 31.88
CA THR A 241 -43.65 5.84 32.72
C THR A 241 -42.33 6.17 32.01
N ASP A 242 -41.87 7.41 32.15
CA ASP A 242 -40.52 7.87 31.78
C ASP A 242 -39.41 6.87 32.20
N GLU A 243 -39.65 6.16 33.29
CA GLU A 243 -38.91 4.98 33.78
C GLU A 243 -38.60 3.90 32.71
N GLU A 244 -39.54 3.53 31.84
CA GLU A 244 -39.31 2.49 30.83
C GLU A 244 -38.43 3.00 29.67
N SER A 245 -38.54 4.29 29.36
CA SER A 245 -37.65 5.01 28.45
C SER A 245 -36.23 5.07 29.01
N TRP A 246 -36.07 5.44 30.29
CA TRP A 246 -34.78 5.44 30.97
C TRP A 246 -34.17 4.05 31.11
N ARG A 247 -34.95 3.01 31.42
CA ARG A 247 -34.48 1.62 31.42
C ARG A 247 -33.93 1.21 30.05
N ASN A 248 -34.63 1.58 28.97
CA ASN A 248 -34.20 1.29 27.61
C ASN A 248 -32.94 2.09 27.22
N LYS A 249 -32.83 3.37 27.63
CA LYS A 249 -31.62 4.18 27.48
C LYS A 249 -30.43 3.58 28.24
N CYS A 250 -30.62 3.17 29.49
CA CYS A 250 -29.60 2.49 30.30
C CYS A 250 -29.14 1.17 29.68
N ARG A 251 -30.08 0.32 29.20
CA ARG A 251 -29.72 -0.93 28.50
C ARG A 251 -28.92 -0.68 27.22
N LYS A 252 -29.31 0.33 26.42
CA LYS A 252 -28.55 0.74 25.22
C LYS A 252 -27.15 1.24 25.58
N MET A 253 -27.01 2.04 26.65
CA MET A 253 -25.72 2.51 27.15
C MET A 253 -24.84 1.34 27.62
N GLU A 254 -25.39 0.40 28.38
CA GLU A 254 -24.68 -0.77 28.87
C GLU A 254 -24.18 -1.66 27.72
N GLN A 255 -25.00 -1.88 26.70
CA GLN A 255 -24.61 -2.61 25.48
C GLN A 255 -23.49 -1.88 24.73
N ARG A 256 -23.56 -0.55 24.62
CA ARG A 256 -22.49 0.26 24.01
C ARG A 256 -21.19 0.14 24.81
N PHE A 257 -21.26 0.23 26.13
CA PHE A 257 -20.10 0.07 27.00
C PHE A 257 -19.44 -1.31 26.81
N LYS A 258 -20.23 -2.39 26.74
CA LYS A 258 -19.70 -3.74 26.48
C LYS A 258 -18.95 -3.84 25.15
N ILE A 259 -19.49 -3.23 24.08
CA ILE A 259 -18.83 -3.19 22.77
C ILE A 259 -17.53 -2.41 22.84
N VAL A 260 -17.55 -1.20 23.43
CA VAL A 260 -16.38 -0.34 23.57
C VAL A 260 -15.29 -1.02 24.42
N TYR A 261 -15.68 -1.69 25.50
CA TYR A 261 -14.75 -2.41 26.36
C TYR A 261 -14.06 -3.58 25.62
N ALA A 262 -14.83 -4.35 24.84
CA ALA A 262 -14.27 -5.41 24.01
C ALA A 262 -13.35 -4.85 22.90
N GLN A 263 -13.71 -3.73 22.29
CA GLN A 263 -12.87 -3.04 21.29
C GLN A 263 -11.57 -2.51 21.91
N LYS A 264 -11.64 -1.91 23.10
CA LYS A 264 -10.46 -1.47 23.86
C LYS A 264 -9.50 -2.65 24.07
N GLY A 265 -10.00 -3.78 24.58
CA GLY A 265 -9.15 -4.97 24.78
C GLY A 265 -8.54 -5.50 23.49
N TYR A 266 -9.28 -5.47 22.38
CA TYR A 266 -8.75 -5.83 21.06
C TYR A 266 -7.62 -4.88 20.61
N LEU A 267 -7.80 -3.57 20.78
CA LEU A 267 -6.78 -2.58 20.42
C LEU A 267 -5.53 -2.71 21.30
N GLU A 268 -5.68 -2.92 22.60
CA GLU A 268 -4.55 -3.16 23.51
C GLU A 268 -3.74 -4.39 23.09
N GLU A 269 -4.41 -5.49 22.72
CA GLU A 269 -3.73 -6.69 22.25
C GLU A 269 -3.08 -6.49 20.88
N LEU A 270 -3.71 -5.71 19.99
CA LEU A 270 -3.14 -5.35 18.70
C LEU A 270 -1.87 -4.50 18.87
N VAL A 271 -1.86 -3.54 19.79
CA VAL A 271 -0.68 -2.74 20.14
C VAL A 271 0.42 -3.65 20.68
N ARG A 272 0.10 -4.54 21.63
CA ARG A 272 1.05 -5.51 22.19
C ARG A 272 1.67 -6.41 21.11
N LEU A 273 0.86 -6.86 20.15
CA LEU A 273 1.33 -7.65 19.01
C LEU A 273 2.28 -6.82 18.12
N ARG A 274 1.92 -5.56 17.82
CA ARG A 274 2.75 -4.66 17.01
C ARG A 274 4.08 -4.34 17.68
N GLU A 275 4.09 -4.07 18.98
CA GLU A 275 5.30 -3.87 19.77
C GLU A 275 6.19 -5.12 19.74
N SER A 276 5.61 -6.32 19.86
CA SER A 276 6.36 -7.57 19.75
C SER A 276 6.95 -7.77 18.35
N GLN A 277 6.19 -7.46 17.29
CA GLN A 277 6.69 -7.55 15.91
C GLN A 277 7.81 -6.55 15.65
N LEU A 278 7.65 -5.31 16.13
CA LEU A 278 8.67 -4.26 16.04
C LEU A 278 9.96 -4.71 16.73
N LYS A 279 9.86 -5.22 17.96
CA LYS A 279 11.01 -5.75 18.70
C LYS A 279 11.72 -6.88 17.95
N ASN A 280 10.97 -7.80 17.34
CA ASN A 280 11.56 -8.88 16.54
C ASN A 280 12.33 -8.32 15.34
N VAL A 281 11.71 -7.42 14.56
CA VAL A 281 12.34 -6.78 13.40
C VAL A 281 13.57 -5.96 13.82
N GLU A 282 13.51 -5.24 14.93
CA GLU A 282 14.66 -4.51 15.48
C GLU A 282 15.81 -5.45 15.82
N THR A 283 15.54 -6.61 16.42
CA THR A 283 16.59 -7.59 16.72
C THR A 283 17.21 -8.20 15.47
N GLU A 284 16.41 -8.49 14.43
CA GLU A 284 16.94 -8.96 13.16
C GLU A 284 17.76 -7.89 12.44
N ASN A 285 17.29 -6.64 12.44
CA ASN A 285 18.01 -5.53 11.84
C ASN A 285 19.37 -5.30 12.53
N LYS A 286 19.41 -5.40 13.87
CA LYS A 286 20.67 -5.39 14.63
C LYS A 286 21.61 -6.53 14.22
N LYS A 287 21.10 -7.75 14.07
CA LYS A 287 21.90 -8.92 13.61
C LYS A 287 22.44 -8.72 12.19
N LEU A 288 21.60 -8.26 11.27
CA LEU A 288 21.99 -8.01 9.89
C LEU A 288 23.03 -6.88 9.79
N SER A 289 22.84 -5.81 10.57
CA SER A 289 23.80 -4.70 10.64
C SER A 289 25.15 -5.16 11.17
N ALA A 290 25.17 -5.99 12.22
CA ALA A 290 26.41 -6.57 12.74
C ALA A 290 27.12 -7.45 11.70
N ARG A 291 26.35 -8.29 10.97
CA ARG A 291 26.89 -9.15 9.90
C ARG A 291 27.43 -8.35 8.71
N LEU A 292 26.79 -7.22 8.37
CA LEU A 292 27.30 -6.31 7.34
C LEU A 292 28.63 -5.68 7.75
N GLU A 293 28.77 -5.25 9.01
CA GLU A 293 30.04 -4.69 9.48
C GLU A 293 31.14 -5.76 9.54
N GLU A 294 30.82 -6.98 9.99
CA GLU A 294 31.76 -8.11 9.97
C GLU A 294 32.27 -8.40 8.55
N LEU A 295 31.38 -8.50 7.57
CA LEU A 295 31.74 -8.68 6.16
C LEU A 295 32.56 -7.49 5.62
N ARG A 296 32.25 -6.26 6.06
CA ARG A 296 32.99 -5.06 5.67
C ARG A 296 34.43 -5.09 6.18
N VAL A 297 34.63 -5.51 7.43
CA VAL A 297 35.96 -5.67 8.05
C VAL A 297 36.72 -6.80 7.39
N GLN A 298 36.07 -7.93 7.14
CA GLN A 298 36.69 -9.06 6.42
C GLN A 298 37.15 -8.66 5.02
N SER A 299 36.29 -7.99 4.25
CA SER A 299 36.65 -7.49 2.92
C SER A 299 37.83 -6.51 2.93
N LEU A 300 37.89 -5.64 3.95
CA LEU A 300 39.02 -4.72 4.11
C LEU A 300 40.31 -5.45 4.46
N GLN A 301 40.24 -6.51 5.27
CA GLN A 301 41.37 -7.34 5.63
C GLN A 301 41.90 -8.13 4.42
N GLU A 302 41.01 -8.80 3.69
CA GLU A 302 41.36 -9.52 2.45
C GLU A 302 42.00 -8.58 1.43
N LYS A 303 41.48 -7.34 1.30
CA LYS A 303 42.09 -6.32 0.44
C LYS A 303 43.53 -5.99 0.86
N LYS A 304 43.80 -5.81 2.16
CA LYS A 304 45.15 -5.51 2.67
C LYS A 304 46.12 -6.67 2.45
N GLU A 305 45.65 -7.90 2.64
CA GLU A 305 46.44 -9.11 2.39
C GLU A 305 46.82 -9.22 0.91
N LEU A 306 45.87 -8.99 0.00
CA LEU A 306 46.14 -8.94 -1.43
C LEU A 306 47.12 -7.82 -1.81
N GLU A 307 46.97 -6.63 -1.23
CA GLU A 307 47.93 -5.52 -1.44
C GLU A 307 49.34 -5.89 -0.96
N SER A 308 49.47 -6.58 0.18
CA SER A 308 50.76 -7.08 0.69
C SER A 308 51.39 -8.11 -0.24
N ILE A 309 50.61 -9.08 -0.73
CA ILE A 309 51.08 -10.11 -1.67
C ILE A 309 51.55 -9.45 -2.98
N VAL A 310 50.82 -8.45 -3.49
CA VAL A 310 51.21 -7.70 -4.69
C VAL A 310 52.56 -7.00 -4.48
N LEU A 311 52.78 -6.35 -3.33
CA LEU A 311 54.05 -5.69 -3.02
C LEU A 311 55.21 -6.68 -2.94
N GLU A 312 54.99 -7.85 -2.31
CA GLU A 312 56.03 -8.88 -2.21
C GLU A 312 56.37 -9.49 -3.57
N LEU A 313 55.36 -9.78 -4.40
CA LEU A 313 55.57 -10.25 -5.78
C LEU A 313 56.30 -9.19 -6.63
N GLN A 314 55.98 -7.90 -6.47
CA GLN A 314 56.70 -6.81 -7.14
C GLN A 314 58.16 -6.74 -6.72
N ALA A 315 58.45 -6.92 -5.42
CA ALA A 315 59.83 -6.94 -4.91
C ALA A 315 60.63 -8.12 -5.46
N GLN A 316 60.03 -9.33 -5.49
CA GLN A 316 60.66 -10.52 -6.07
C GLN A 316 60.92 -10.34 -7.57
N LEU A 317 59.97 -9.79 -8.31
CA LEU A 317 60.14 -9.50 -9.74
C LEU A 317 61.27 -8.49 -9.97
N THR A 318 61.34 -7.44 -9.15
CA THR A 318 62.39 -6.40 -9.25
C THR A 318 63.78 -6.98 -8.93
N ALA A 319 63.89 -7.88 -7.96
CA ALA A 319 65.14 -8.56 -7.60
C ALA A 319 65.64 -9.53 -8.70
N LEU A 320 64.74 -10.03 -9.55
CA LEU A 320 65.07 -10.92 -10.68
C LEU A 320 65.47 -10.15 -11.95
N ILE A 321 65.30 -8.82 -12.00
CA ILE A 321 65.78 -8.00 -13.11
C ILE A 321 67.28 -7.73 -12.88
N PRO A 322 68.20 -8.25 -13.74
CA PRO A 322 69.62 -8.03 -13.56
C PRO A 322 69.96 -6.54 -13.74
N CYS A 323 70.66 -5.96 -12.77
CA CYS A 323 71.32 -4.65 -12.91
C CYS A 323 72.57 -4.77 -13.79
N ASP A 324 72.42 -5.11 -15.07
CA ASP A 324 73.47 -4.91 -16.08
C ASP A 324 73.09 -3.71 -16.94
N SER A 325 73.33 -2.52 -16.40
CA SER A 325 73.43 -1.29 -17.18
C SER A 325 74.84 -1.18 -17.75
N SER A 326 75.22 -2.09 -18.64
CA SER A 326 76.10 -1.78 -19.77
C SER A 326 75.89 -2.82 -20.87
N HIS A 327 75.45 -2.35 -22.04
CA HIS A 327 75.11 -3.14 -23.24
C HIS A 327 73.76 -3.86 -23.27
N LEU A 328 72.67 -3.12 -23.44
CA LEU A 328 71.55 -3.51 -24.32
C LEU A 328 70.66 -2.29 -24.58
N THR A 329 71.24 -1.32 -25.28
CA THR A 329 70.46 -0.33 -26.02
C THR A 329 70.06 -0.93 -27.37
N LYS A 330 68.76 -0.81 -27.64
CA LYS A 330 68.02 -0.98 -28.90
C LYS A 330 67.29 -2.32 -29.05
N ASP A 331 65.97 -2.15 -29.14
CA ASP A 331 64.96 -3.08 -29.65
C ASP A 331 64.42 -4.16 -28.69
N LEU A 332 63.62 -3.70 -27.71
CA LEU A 332 62.33 -4.36 -27.44
C LEU A 332 61.36 -3.37 -26.76
N SER A 333 60.46 -2.80 -27.55
CA SER A 333 59.34 -1.98 -27.06
C SER A 333 58.26 -2.90 -26.45
N ILE A 334 58.32 -3.10 -25.14
CA ILE A 334 57.25 -3.71 -24.36
C ILE A 334 56.21 -2.62 -24.06
N PRO A 335 54.93 -2.76 -24.48
CA PRO A 335 53.92 -1.77 -24.18
C PRO A 335 53.56 -1.86 -22.69
N LEU A 336 53.68 -0.73 -21.98
CA LEU A 336 53.17 -0.55 -20.62
C LEU A 336 51.64 -0.78 -20.61
N VAL A 337 51.20 -1.96 -20.20
CA VAL A 337 49.83 -2.18 -19.71
C VAL A 337 49.78 -1.69 -18.27
N ASN A 338 49.73 -0.37 -18.11
CA ASN A 338 49.31 0.31 -16.89
C ASN A 338 48.01 1.06 -17.19
N GLN A 339 46.94 0.33 -17.45
CA GLN A 339 45.57 0.84 -17.35
C GLN A 339 44.68 -0.22 -16.70
N TRP A 340 44.80 -0.38 -15.38
CA TRP A 340 43.63 -0.71 -14.59
C TRP A 340 43.01 0.61 -14.14
N PRO A 341 41.68 0.83 -14.31
CA PRO A 341 41.04 2.01 -13.76
C PRO A 341 41.19 1.99 -12.23
N SER A 342 41.93 2.93 -11.68
CA SER A 342 41.90 3.22 -10.25
C SER A 342 40.47 3.56 -9.85
N ILE A 343 39.76 2.62 -9.22
CA ILE A 343 38.56 2.92 -8.44
C ILE A 343 39.04 3.73 -7.23
N ARG A 344 39.02 5.05 -7.41
CA ARG A 344 39.21 6.05 -6.37
C ARG A 344 38.16 5.80 -5.28
N GLY A 345 38.63 5.77 -4.03
CA GLY A 345 37.81 5.46 -2.87
C GLY A 345 36.57 6.36 -2.75
N TYR A 346 35.42 5.72 -2.59
CA TYR A 346 34.22 6.35 -2.05
C TYR A 346 34.45 6.56 -0.55
N ASN A 347 34.94 7.74 -0.18
CA ASN A 347 34.78 8.26 1.17
C ASN A 347 33.36 8.84 1.26
N ASN A 348 32.49 8.15 2.01
CA ASN A 348 31.25 8.70 2.51
C ASN A 348 31.55 9.63 3.68
N GLN A 349 31.58 10.95 3.44
CA GLN A 349 30.87 11.93 4.26
C GLN A 349 31.04 13.35 3.69
N GLY A 350 29.90 13.93 3.28
CA GLY A 350 29.66 15.36 3.22
C GLY A 350 30.21 16.09 2.00
N ASP A 351 29.43 16.19 0.92
CA ASP A 351 29.09 17.53 0.48
C ASP A 351 27.77 17.61 -0.31
N VAL A 352 26.96 18.52 0.18
CA VAL A 352 25.73 19.04 -0.38
C VAL A 352 26.12 20.05 -1.47
N LYS A 353 25.48 19.96 -2.64
CA LYS A 353 25.58 20.85 -3.82
C LYS A 353 26.80 20.61 -4.71
N LEU A 354 26.56 20.01 -5.88
CA LEU A 354 27.03 20.47 -7.21
C LEU A 354 26.64 19.46 -8.29
N PHE A 355 25.35 19.43 -8.68
CA PHE A 355 24.95 19.04 -10.04
C PHE A 355 23.77 19.91 -10.46
N ARG A 356 24.07 21.20 -10.68
CA ARG A 356 23.33 22.03 -11.62
C ARG A 356 24.21 22.18 -12.87
N ARG A 357 23.57 22.03 -14.03
CA ARG A 357 23.90 22.67 -15.32
C ARG A 357 24.74 21.85 -16.31
N TYR A 358 24.04 20.98 -17.05
CA TYR A 358 24.09 21.04 -18.50
C TYR A 358 22.75 21.63 -18.98
N ILE A 359 22.76 22.94 -19.21
CA ILE A 359 21.77 23.67 -20.01
C ILE A 359 22.55 24.13 -21.24
N TYR A 360 22.22 23.59 -22.41
CA TYR A 360 22.41 24.30 -23.67
C TYR A 360 21.15 24.15 -24.54
N CYS A 361 20.65 25.33 -24.90
CA CYS A 361 19.65 25.72 -25.87
C CYS A 361 19.08 24.66 -26.84
N MET A 362 17.75 24.57 -26.87
CA MET A 362 17.03 24.93 -28.09
C MET A 362 15.78 25.74 -27.73
N SER A 363 15.77 26.97 -28.23
CA SER A 363 14.69 27.94 -28.17
C SER A 363 13.74 27.66 -29.33
N VAL A 364 12.45 27.45 -29.07
CA VAL A 364 11.37 27.89 -29.97
C VAL A 364 10.18 28.28 -29.09
N CYS A 365 9.95 29.59 -29.01
CA CYS A 365 8.70 30.21 -28.59
C CYS A 365 7.54 29.73 -29.46
N ILE A 366 6.36 29.54 -28.87
CA ILE A 366 5.12 30.21 -29.32
C ILE A 366 4.21 30.30 -28.09
N CYS A 367 4.03 31.54 -27.66
CA CYS A 367 2.92 31.98 -26.83
C CYS A 367 1.81 32.40 -27.81
N ALA A 368 0.58 31.95 -27.59
CA ALA A 368 -0.60 32.64 -28.08
C ALA A 368 -1.77 32.30 -27.16
N CYS A 369 -2.10 33.25 -26.29
CA CYS A 369 -3.44 33.40 -25.72
C CYS A 369 -4.43 33.70 -26.86
N VAL A 370 -5.59 33.06 -26.83
CA VAL A 370 -6.93 33.70 -26.77
C VAL A 370 -7.78 32.85 -25.87
#